data_AF-A0A9D4PI75-F1
#
_entry.id   AF-A0A9D4PI75-F1
#
_cell.length_a   1.000
_cell.length_b   1.000
_cell.length_c   1.000
_cell.angle_alpha   90.00
_cell.angle_beta   90.00
_cell.angle_gamma   90.00
#
_symmetry.space_group_name_H-M   'P 1'
#
loop_
_entity.id
_entity.type
_entity.pdbx_description
1 polymer ?
#
loop_
_entity_poly.entity_id
_entity_poly.type
_entity_poly.pdbx_seq_one_letter_code
_entity_poly.pdbx_strand_id
1 'polypeptide(L)'
;MRVAIWASCATINYQALGVHRGVPNEAVQGEVGWSSFEAREAVAKLAYERRLSQLPDGRWAREVYKYIHLKCINTRWVLRTKRLAERYGVAPCRLTEKPQRDRRAKVREAVQEAESACWRKTATEKPALSLYSKAKQEIEKEPMYENSKGSGLLCEARCGMPRTRLLRARYTPNRDTTCPLCTLEGESIEHIVLHRPALKLQRPRDFTNFTTFAAVPHPPPTPPAAATPPDEEEPEERQQQ
;
A
#
# COMPACT_ATOMS: atom_id res chain seq x y z
N MET A 1 -10.70 20.94 -9.17
CA MET A 1 -11.20 19.63 -8.68
C MET A 1 -10.25 18.43 -8.87
N ARG A 2 -8.97 18.59 -9.28
CA ARG A 2 -8.01 17.46 -9.41
C ARG A 2 -7.18 17.16 -8.15
N VAL A 3 -7.10 18.11 -7.22
CA VAL A 3 -6.26 18.02 -6.01
C VAL A 3 -6.94 17.26 -4.86
N ALA A 4 -8.27 17.33 -4.76
CA ALA A 4 -9.00 16.82 -3.59
C ALA A 4 -9.02 15.28 -3.47
N ILE A 5 -9.09 14.56 -4.58
CA ILE A 5 -9.14 13.08 -4.58
C ILE A 5 -7.76 12.49 -4.27
N TRP A 6 -6.69 13.11 -4.78
CA TRP A 6 -5.31 12.71 -4.47
C TRP A 6 -4.95 13.01 -3.01
N ALA A 7 -5.40 14.15 -2.46
CA ALA A 7 -5.16 14.52 -1.08
C ALA A 7 -5.86 13.59 -0.07
N SER A 8 -7.08 13.12 -0.36
CA SER A 8 -7.83 12.24 0.55
C SER A 8 -7.17 10.86 0.71
N CYS A 9 -6.70 10.24 -0.38
CA CYS A 9 -6.10 8.91 -0.30
C CYS A 9 -4.71 8.94 0.34
N ALA A 10 -3.94 10.01 0.11
CA ALA A 10 -2.69 10.22 0.82
C ALA A 10 -2.91 10.33 2.34
N THR A 11 -3.91 11.11 2.77
CA THR A 11 -4.21 11.34 4.20
C THR A 11 -4.51 10.05 4.97
N ILE A 12 -5.20 9.09 4.35
CA ILE A 12 -5.53 7.79 4.97
C ILE A 12 -4.26 7.02 5.31
N ASN A 13 -3.26 7.03 4.43
CA ASN A 13 -2.02 6.28 4.66
C ASN A 13 -1.22 6.86 5.84
N TYR A 14 -1.16 8.19 5.97
CA TYR A 14 -0.51 8.83 7.12
C TYR A 14 -1.23 8.49 8.44
N GLN A 15 -2.57 8.49 8.43
CA GLN A 15 -3.37 8.13 9.60
C GLN A 15 -3.21 6.66 9.98
N ALA A 16 -3.13 5.75 9.00
CA ALA A 16 -2.97 4.32 9.25
C ALA A 16 -1.64 3.98 9.94
N LEU A 17 -0.58 4.75 9.68
CA LEU A 17 0.72 4.60 10.33
C LEU A 17 0.90 5.51 11.55
N GLY A 18 0.01 6.48 11.77
CA GLY A 18 0.17 7.49 12.81
C GLY A 18 1.35 8.46 12.57
N VAL A 19 1.78 8.64 11.33
CA VAL A 19 2.93 9.50 10.97
C VAL A 19 2.51 10.92 10.59
N HIS A 20 3.42 11.88 10.72
CA HIS A 20 3.14 13.24 10.28
C HIS A 20 3.12 13.41 8.74
N ARG A 21 2.35 14.40 8.27
CA ARG A 21 2.18 14.74 6.83
C ARG A 21 3.44 15.22 6.09
N GLY A 22 4.57 15.34 6.78
CA GLY A 22 5.84 15.77 6.20
C GLY A 22 6.76 14.61 5.84
N VAL A 23 6.38 13.38 6.19
CA VAL A 23 7.09 12.17 5.72
C VAL A 23 6.86 12.03 4.21
N PRO A 24 7.89 11.70 3.41
CA PRO A 24 7.72 11.46 1.98
C PRO A 24 6.71 10.36 1.67
N ASN A 25 5.89 10.55 0.63
CA ASN A 25 4.87 9.58 0.21
C ASN A 25 5.45 8.19 -0.11
N GLU A 26 6.67 8.11 -0.63
CA GLU A 26 7.34 6.86 -0.99
C GLU A 26 7.64 6.03 0.26
N ALA A 27 8.06 6.68 1.35
CA ALA A 27 8.29 6.02 2.62
C ALA A 27 6.97 5.46 3.16
N VAL A 28 5.93 6.29 3.19
CA VAL A 28 4.58 5.89 3.63
C VAL A 28 4.03 4.75 2.77
N GLN A 29 4.15 4.84 1.44
CA GLN A 29 3.71 3.79 0.53
C GLN A 29 4.44 2.47 0.79
N GLY A 30 5.76 2.52 0.97
CA GLY A 30 6.55 1.32 1.23
C GLY A 30 6.28 0.73 2.61
N GLU A 31 6.02 1.53 3.64
CA GLU A 31 5.72 1.05 5.00
C GLU A 31 4.31 0.46 5.14
N VAL A 32 3.32 1.05 4.47
CA VAL A 32 1.95 0.51 4.44
C VAL A 32 1.84 -0.71 3.52
N GLY A 33 2.67 -0.78 2.46
CA GLY A 33 2.61 -1.85 1.46
C GLY A 33 1.39 -1.76 0.53
N TRP A 34 0.84 -0.57 0.30
CA TRP A 34 -0.34 -0.38 -0.55
C TRP A 34 0.03 0.18 -1.91
N SER A 35 -0.67 -0.27 -2.95
CA SER A 35 -0.61 0.36 -4.27
C SER A 35 -1.18 1.77 -4.25
N SER A 36 -0.55 2.65 -5.02
CA SER A 36 -1.05 4.00 -5.26
C SER A 36 -2.47 3.95 -5.83
N PHE A 37 -3.20 5.05 -5.62
CA PHE A 37 -4.54 5.18 -6.21
C PHE A 37 -4.50 5.03 -7.73
N GLU A 38 -3.50 5.62 -8.37
CA GLU A 38 -3.36 5.57 -9.82
C GLU A 38 -3.03 4.16 -10.34
N ALA A 39 -2.24 3.37 -9.60
CA ALA A 39 -2.00 1.98 -9.94
C ALA A 39 -3.30 1.15 -9.84
N ARG A 40 -4.08 1.35 -8.77
CA ARG A 40 -5.40 0.71 -8.63
C ARG A 40 -6.37 1.11 -9.75
N GLU A 41 -6.38 2.40 -10.12
CA GLU A 41 -7.15 2.91 -11.26
C GLU A 41 -6.71 2.26 -12.57
N ALA A 42 -5.40 2.13 -12.81
CA ALA A 42 -4.82 1.49 -13.99
C ALA A 42 -5.28 0.04 -14.10
N VAL A 43 -5.13 -0.74 -13.04
CA VAL A 43 -5.57 -2.15 -13.02
C VAL A 43 -7.05 -2.26 -13.35
N ALA A 44 -7.90 -1.42 -12.75
CA ALA A 44 -9.34 -1.45 -12.99
C ALA A 44 -9.68 -1.11 -14.45
N LYS A 45 -9.14 -0.01 -14.99
CA LYS A 45 -9.48 0.47 -16.34
C LYS A 45 -8.92 -0.42 -17.44
N LEU A 46 -7.65 -0.81 -17.34
CA LEU A 46 -7.00 -1.65 -18.35
C LEU A 46 -7.57 -3.08 -18.36
N ALA A 47 -7.89 -3.65 -17.19
CA ALA A 47 -8.56 -4.95 -17.13
C ALA A 47 -9.99 -4.88 -17.67
N TYR A 48 -10.69 -3.77 -17.47
CA TYR A 48 -12.03 -3.56 -18.03
C TYR A 48 -12.00 -3.39 -19.55
N GLU A 49 -11.04 -2.65 -20.08
CA GLU A 49 -10.85 -2.51 -21.53
C GLU A 49 -10.59 -3.87 -22.20
N ARG A 50 -9.70 -4.69 -21.64
CA ARG A 50 -9.45 -6.08 -22.10
C ARG A 50 -10.66 -6.98 -21.94
N ARG A 51 -11.56 -6.68 -21.01
CA ARG A 51 -12.83 -7.40 -20.88
C ARG A 51 -13.75 -7.03 -22.05
N LEU A 52 -13.89 -5.73 -22.36
CA LEU A 52 -14.77 -5.25 -23.42
C LEU A 52 -14.40 -5.80 -24.81
N SER A 53 -13.10 -5.93 -25.12
CA SER A 53 -12.64 -6.52 -26.39
C SER A 53 -12.97 -8.00 -26.54
N GLN A 54 -13.28 -8.70 -25.45
CA GLN A 54 -13.49 -10.16 -25.42
C GLN A 54 -14.95 -10.55 -25.11
N LEU A 55 -15.83 -9.58 -24.80
CA LEU A 55 -17.27 -9.85 -24.63
C LEU A 55 -17.85 -10.46 -25.93
N PRO A 56 -18.92 -11.27 -25.93
CA PRO A 56 -19.57 -11.63 -27.18
C PRO A 56 -20.31 -10.43 -27.80
N ASP A 57 -20.47 -10.48 -29.12
CA ASP A 57 -21.27 -9.52 -29.89
C ASP A 57 -22.74 -9.52 -29.42
N GLY A 58 -23.44 -8.40 -29.61
CA GLY A 58 -24.83 -8.23 -29.17
C GLY A 58 -24.98 -7.70 -27.73
N ARG A 59 -23.91 -7.62 -26.94
CA ARG A 59 -23.91 -6.85 -25.69
C ARG A 59 -23.64 -5.38 -25.97
N TRP A 60 -24.54 -4.50 -25.54
CA TRP A 60 -24.41 -3.04 -25.71
C TRP A 60 -23.04 -2.49 -25.31
N ALA A 61 -22.46 -2.94 -24.19
CA ALA A 61 -21.15 -2.48 -23.75
C ALA A 61 -20.04 -2.76 -24.79
N ARG A 62 -20.10 -3.90 -25.50
CA ARG A 62 -19.16 -4.24 -26.57
C ARG A 62 -19.47 -3.48 -27.85
N GLU A 63 -20.74 -3.34 -28.22
CA GLU A 63 -21.12 -2.59 -29.42
C GLU A 63 -20.73 -1.12 -29.31
N VAL A 64 -20.96 -0.50 -28.15
CA VAL A 64 -20.50 0.87 -27.87
C VAL A 64 -18.98 0.96 -27.89
N TYR A 65 -18.27 -0.02 -27.30
CA TYR A 65 -16.81 -0.04 -27.32
C TYR A 65 -16.25 -0.15 -28.75
N LYS A 66 -16.81 -1.07 -29.57
CA LYS A 66 -16.48 -1.19 -30.99
C LYS A 66 -16.74 0.11 -31.73
N TYR A 67 -17.91 0.73 -31.55
CA TYR A 67 -18.28 1.98 -32.19
C TYR A 67 -17.28 3.10 -31.86
N ILE A 68 -16.95 3.28 -30.57
CA ILE A 68 -15.96 4.27 -30.11
C ILE A 68 -14.60 4.04 -30.78
N HIS A 69 -14.17 2.79 -30.87
CA HIS A 69 -12.86 2.44 -31.44
C HIS A 69 -12.82 2.56 -32.97
N LEU A 70 -13.86 2.10 -33.67
CA LEU A 70 -13.99 2.19 -35.14
C LEU A 70 -14.17 3.62 -35.63
N LYS A 71 -14.86 4.47 -34.85
CA LYS A 71 -15.03 5.90 -35.15
C LYS A 71 -13.92 6.78 -34.57
N CYS A 72 -12.89 6.19 -33.95
CA CYS A 72 -11.76 6.89 -33.36
C CYS A 72 -12.17 8.01 -32.36
N ILE A 73 -13.25 7.79 -31.60
CA ILE A 73 -13.77 8.79 -30.66
C ILE A 73 -12.90 8.80 -29.40
N ASN A 74 -12.17 9.90 -29.19
CA ASN A 74 -11.32 10.09 -28.02
C ASN A 74 -12.13 10.57 -26.80
N THR A 75 -12.94 9.67 -26.23
CA THR A 75 -13.64 9.97 -24.98
C THR A 75 -12.64 10.20 -23.82
N ARG A 76 -13.10 10.88 -22.76
CA ARG A 76 -12.29 11.07 -21.54
C ARG A 76 -11.78 9.74 -20.96
N TRP A 77 -12.58 8.68 -21.05
CA TRP A 77 -12.18 7.34 -20.63
C TRP A 77 -11.07 6.78 -21.52
N VAL A 78 -11.22 6.82 -22.86
CA VAL A 78 -10.19 6.35 -23.81
C VAL A 78 -8.86 7.08 -23.59
N LEU A 79 -8.89 8.40 -23.47
CA LEU A 79 -7.69 9.21 -23.24
C LEU A 79 -7.00 8.87 -21.92
N ARG A 80 -7.78 8.65 -20.84
CA ARG A 80 -7.22 8.26 -19.53
C ARG A 80 -6.66 6.85 -19.57
N THR A 81 -7.33 5.90 -20.22
CA THR A 81 -6.87 4.51 -20.34
C THR A 81 -5.58 4.43 -21.16
N LYS A 82 -5.48 5.15 -22.29
CA LYS A 82 -4.24 5.27 -23.08
C LYS A 82 -3.07 5.80 -22.23
N ARG A 83 -3.28 6.90 -21.51
CA ARG A 83 -2.25 7.46 -20.62
C ARG A 83 -1.79 6.49 -19.53
N LEU A 84 -2.73 5.72 -18.97
CA LEU A 84 -2.41 4.70 -17.97
C LEU A 84 -1.63 3.54 -18.60
N ALA A 85 -2.02 3.09 -19.79
CA ALA A 85 -1.32 2.05 -20.54
C ALA A 85 0.14 2.46 -20.82
N GLU A 86 0.36 3.68 -21.32
CA GLU A 86 1.68 4.25 -21.57
C GLU A 86 2.53 4.33 -20.29
N ARG A 87 1.95 4.87 -19.21
CA ARG A 87 2.67 5.06 -17.94
C ARG A 87 3.16 3.75 -17.33
N TYR A 88 2.36 2.70 -17.39
CA TYR A 88 2.68 1.40 -16.80
C TYR A 88 3.24 0.39 -17.81
N GLY A 89 3.56 0.82 -19.04
CA GLY A 89 4.11 -0.05 -20.08
C GLY A 89 3.18 -1.19 -20.51
N VAL A 90 1.87 -1.05 -20.30
CA VAL A 90 0.90 -2.09 -20.63
C VAL A 90 0.48 -1.94 -22.09
N ALA A 91 0.64 -3.02 -22.86
CA ALA A 91 0.24 -3.03 -24.27
C ALA A 91 -1.24 -2.63 -24.45
N PRO A 92 -1.55 -1.68 -25.36
CA PRO A 92 -2.91 -1.28 -25.67
C PRO A 92 -3.75 -2.48 -26.14
N CYS A 93 -5.00 -2.53 -25.67
CA CYS A 93 -5.93 -3.58 -26.03
C CYS A 93 -6.38 -3.45 -27.50
N ARG A 94 -6.26 -4.53 -28.28
CA ARG A 94 -6.82 -4.61 -29.63
C ARG A 94 -8.19 -5.28 -29.60
N LEU A 95 -9.12 -4.81 -30.46
CA LEU A 95 -10.46 -5.39 -30.61
C LEU A 95 -10.46 -6.88 -30.99
N THR A 96 -9.40 -7.35 -31.65
CA THR A 96 -9.24 -8.72 -32.15
C THR A 96 -8.49 -9.62 -31.17
N GLU A 97 -8.19 -9.16 -29.96
CA GLU A 97 -7.49 -9.97 -28.97
C GLU A 97 -8.29 -11.22 -28.59
N LYS A 98 -7.60 -12.36 -28.59
CA LYS A 98 -8.18 -13.62 -28.15
C LYS A 98 -8.55 -13.55 -26.66
N PRO A 99 -9.64 -14.23 -26.26
CA PRO A 99 -10.02 -14.29 -24.85
C PRO A 99 -8.90 -14.92 -24.03
N GLN A 100 -8.48 -14.22 -22.98
CA GLN A 100 -7.45 -14.71 -22.07
C GLN A 100 -7.98 -14.71 -20.63
N ARG A 101 -7.90 -15.87 -19.96
CA ARG A 101 -8.42 -16.08 -18.61
C ARG A 101 -7.73 -15.17 -17.57
N ASP A 102 -6.41 -15.03 -17.67
CA ASP A 102 -5.60 -14.32 -16.67
C ASP A 102 -5.34 -12.83 -17.01
N ARG A 103 -6.19 -12.22 -17.84
CA ARG A 103 -5.98 -10.85 -18.34
C ARG A 103 -5.81 -9.82 -17.22
N ARG A 104 -6.57 -9.96 -16.13
CA ARG A 104 -6.52 -9.04 -14.98
C ARG A 104 -5.25 -9.25 -14.16
N ALA A 105 -4.82 -10.50 -13.99
CA ALA A 105 -3.59 -10.83 -13.27
C ALA A 105 -2.37 -10.25 -14.00
N LYS A 106 -2.28 -10.46 -15.33
CA LYS A 106 -1.19 -9.88 -16.14
C LYS A 106 -1.15 -8.35 -16.13
N VAL A 107 -2.31 -7.69 -16.16
CA VAL A 107 -2.36 -6.21 -16.00
C VAL A 107 -1.85 -5.83 -14.61
N ARG A 108 -2.32 -6.52 -13.57
CA ARG A 108 -1.93 -6.23 -12.19
C ARG A 108 -0.43 -6.39 -11.99
N GLU A 109 0.15 -7.47 -12.47
CA GLU A 109 1.58 -7.76 -12.40
C GLU A 109 2.40 -6.66 -13.08
N ALA A 110 2.08 -6.32 -14.34
CA ALA A 110 2.78 -5.26 -15.07
C ALA A 110 2.67 -3.89 -14.36
N VAL A 111 1.49 -3.57 -13.81
CA VAL A 111 1.30 -2.32 -13.05
C VAL A 111 2.10 -2.35 -11.74
N GLN A 112 2.13 -3.48 -11.04
CA GLN A 112 2.86 -3.63 -9.78
C GLN A 112 4.37 -3.56 -9.99
N GLU A 113 4.89 -4.16 -11.05
CA GLU A 113 6.30 -4.11 -11.43
C GLU A 113 6.72 -2.67 -11.76
N ALA A 114 5.96 -1.99 -12.63
CA ALA A 114 6.23 -0.61 -12.99
C ALA A 114 6.09 0.36 -11.80
N GLU A 115 5.12 0.12 -10.92
CA GLU A 115 4.97 0.88 -9.67
C GLU A 115 6.16 0.67 -8.74
N SER A 116 6.60 -0.58 -8.54
CA SER A 116 7.72 -0.92 -7.66
C SER A 116 9.04 -0.33 -8.18
N ALA A 117 9.27 -0.39 -9.49
CA ALA A 117 10.44 0.21 -10.13
C ALA A 117 10.44 1.74 -9.99
N CYS A 118 9.29 2.39 -10.25
CA CYS A 118 9.15 3.83 -10.09
C CYS A 118 9.35 4.27 -8.64
N TRP A 119 8.74 3.56 -7.68
CA TRP A 119 8.89 3.81 -6.26
C TRP A 119 10.35 3.68 -5.80
N ARG A 120 11.06 2.63 -6.22
CA ARG A 120 12.46 2.43 -5.85
C ARG A 120 13.32 3.58 -6.36
N LYS A 121 13.13 3.97 -7.63
CA LYS A 121 13.83 5.10 -8.24
C LYS A 121 13.58 6.39 -7.46
N THR A 122 12.31 6.77 -7.24
CA THR A 122 11.98 8.02 -6.54
C THR A 122 12.40 8.01 -5.07
N ALA A 123 12.39 6.85 -4.40
CA ALA A 123 12.90 6.70 -3.04
C ALA A 123 14.42 6.90 -2.99
N THR A 124 15.18 6.38 -3.95
CA THR A 124 16.64 6.55 -4.01
C THR A 124 17.09 7.96 -4.38
N GLU A 125 16.32 8.67 -5.21
CA GLU A 125 16.62 10.05 -5.63
C GLU A 125 16.48 11.06 -4.48
N LYS A 126 15.68 10.74 -3.45
CA LYS A 126 15.42 11.66 -2.33
C LYS A 126 16.49 11.53 -1.25
N PRO A 127 17.26 12.60 -0.94
CA PRO A 127 18.32 12.54 0.08
C PRO A 127 17.77 12.26 1.48
N ALA A 128 16.56 12.72 1.77
CA ALA A 128 15.85 12.47 3.02
C ALA A 128 15.58 10.97 3.27
N LEU A 129 15.48 10.16 2.21
CA LEU A 129 15.22 8.73 2.29
C LEU A 129 16.48 7.88 2.09
N SER A 130 17.67 8.48 2.08
CA SER A 130 18.93 7.76 1.81
C SER A 130 19.17 6.56 2.74
N LEU A 131 18.81 6.66 4.02
CA LEU A 131 18.88 5.54 4.96
C LEU A 131 17.78 4.49 4.67
N TYR A 132 16.56 4.97 4.46
CA TYR A 132 15.38 4.14 4.17
C TYR A 132 15.58 3.28 2.92
N SER A 133 16.00 3.90 1.81
CA SER A 133 16.18 3.25 0.50
C SER A 133 17.37 2.30 0.46
N LYS A 134 18.27 2.33 1.44
CA LYS A 134 19.32 1.31 1.62
C LYS A 134 18.74 0.04 2.26
N ALA A 135 17.88 0.21 3.26
CA ALA A 135 17.31 -0.90 4.01
C ALA A 135 16.11 -1.56 3.31
N LYS A 136 15.21 -0.76 2.72
CA LYS A 136 13.93 -1.23 2.16
C LYS A 136 13.95 -1.20 0.63
N GLN A 137 13.76 -2.37 0.01
CA GLN A 137 13.82 -2.55 -1.44
C GLN A 137 12.49 -2.90 -2.11
N GLU A 138 11.46 -3.17 -1.31
CA GLU A 138 10.14 -3.61 -1.76
C GLU A 138 9.00 -2.87 -1.04
N ILE A 139 7.86 -2.78 -1.71
CA ILE A 139 6.62 -2.18 -1.19
C ILE A 139 5.87 -3.28 -0.42
N GLU A 140 6.19 -3.43 0.85
CA GLU A 140 5.58 -4.46 1.72
C GLU A 140 5.22 -3.91 3.08
N LYS A 141 4.10 -4.39 3.62
CA LYS A 141 3.65 -3.98 4.96
C LYS A 141 4.60 -4.54 6.01
N GLU A 142 5.12 -3.67 6.87
CA GLU A 142 5.84 -4.14 8.06
C GLU A 142 4.85 -4.64 9.14
N PRO A 143 5.13 -5.77 9.80
CA PRO A 143 4.25 -6.33 10.82
C PRO A 143 4.32 -5.58 12.16
N MET A 144 5.32 -4.72 12.37
CA MET A 144 5.62 -4.08 13.65
C MET A 144 4.71 -2.89 14.03
N TYR A 145 3.79 -2.49 13.14
CA TYR A 145 2.95 -1.31 13.35
C TYR A 145 1.60 -1.66 14.00
N GLU A 146 1.40 -1.17 15.22
CA GLU A 146 0.19 -1.37 16.03
C GLU A 146 -0.75 -0.16 16.03
N ASN A 147 -0.52 0.81 15.13
CA ASN A 147 -1.23 2.09 15.08
C ASN A 147 -1.22 2.87 16.41
N SER A 148 -0.20 2.63 17.24
CA SER A 148 0.08 3.37 18.46
C SER A 148 0.94 4.60 18.15
N LYS A 149 1.01 5.54 19.10
CA LYS A 149 1.94 6.68 19.00
C LYS A 149 3.41 6.21 18.90
N GLY A 150 3.74 5.09 19.54
CA GLY A 150 5.06 4.47 19.46
C GLY A 150 5.37 3.93 18.07
N SER A 151 4.43 3.24 17.42
CA SER A 151 4.62 2.74 16.06
C SER A 151 4.74 3.87 15.03
N GLY A 152 4.04 4.99 15.23
CA GLY A 152 4.19 6.18 14.38
C GLY A 152 5.59 6.79 14.49
N LEU A 153 6.09 6.97 15.72
CA LEU A 153 7.46 7.46 15.95
C LEU A 153 8.53 6.50 15.39
N LEU A 154 8.30 5.20 15.49
CA LEU A 154 9.18 4.19 14.91
C LEU A 154 9.21 4.28 13.38
N CYS A 155 8.05 4.42 12.74
CA CYS A 155 7.97 4.61 11.30
C CYS A 155 8.68 5.91 10.87
N GLU A 156 8.46 7.02 11.59
CA GLU A 156 9.17 8.28 11.34
C GLU A 156 10.70 8.09 11.45
N ALA A 157 11.18 7.37 12.47
CA ALA A 157 12.59 7.08 12.64
C ALA A 157 13.16 6.22 11.51
N ARG A 158 12.47 5.14 11.10
CA ARG A 158 12.87 4.28 9.97
C ARG A 158 12.94 5.04 8.65
N CYS A 159 11.98 5.94 8.43
CA CYS A 159 11.93 6.80 7.26
C CYS A 159 12.98 7.93 7.30
N GLY A 160 13.73 8.10 8.38
CA GLY A 160 14.70 9.20 8.54
C GLY A 160 14.05 10.57 8.79
N MET A 161 12.78 10.59 9.19
CA MET A 161 11.95 11.79 9.34
C MET A 161 11.41 12.03 10.77
N PRO A 162 12.04 11.59 11.88
CA PRO A 162 11.56 11.94 13.20
C PRO A 162 11.71 13.45 13.42
N ARG A 163 10.77 14.05 14.15
CA ARG A 163 10.68 15.50 14.38
C ARG A 163 11.72 16.05 15.35
N THR A 164 12.99 15.72 15.16
CA THR A 164 14.08 16.18 16.01
C THR A 164 14.40 17.66 15.78
N ARG A 165 15.01 18.32 16.77
CA ARG A 165 15.49 19.70 16.62
C ARG A 165 16.51 19.84 15.50
N LEU A 166 17.37 18.85 15.27
CA LEU A 166 18.33 18.86 14.16
C LEU A 166 17.61 18.86 12.81
N LEU A 167 16.57 18.03 12.63
CA LEU A 167 15.76 18.05 11.41
C LEU A 167 15.05 19.40 11.25
N ARG A 168 14.49 19.95 12.33
CA ARG A 168 13.78 21.24 12.29
C ARG A 168 14.70 22.42 12.00
N ALA A 169 15.94 22.41 12.47
CA ALA A 169 16.92 23.46 12.21
C ALA A 169 17.26 23.62 10.71
N ARG A 170 17.05 22.56 9.89
CA ARG A 170 17.17 22.66 8.43
C ARG A 170 16.13 23.59 7.79
N TYR A 171 14.99 23.78 8.45
CA TYR A 171 13.86 24.57 7.93
C TYR A 171 13.60 25.85 8.74
N THR A 172 14.28 26.04 9.87
CA THR A 172 14.13 27.21 10.72
C THR A 172 15.52 27.66 11.16
N PRO A 173 16.07 28.73 10.57
CA PRO A 173 17.40 29.22 10.94
C PRO A 173 17.43 29.67 12.40
N ASN A 174 18.62 29.61 13.02
CA ASN A 174 18.88 29.98 14.41
C ASN A 174 18.10 29.19 15.47
N ARG A 175 17.60 27.99 15.13
CA ARG A 175 16.96 27.12 16.11
C ARG A 175 18.01 26.33 16.88
N ASP A 176 17.87 26.32 18.20
CA ASP A 176 18.64 25.47 19.09
C ASP A 176 18.45 23.98 18.71
N THR A 177 19.57 23.31 18.44
CA THR A 177 19.63 21.90 18.05
C THR A 177 19.90 20.99 19.24
N THR A 178 20.24 21.53 20.41
CA THR A 178 20.56 20.72 21.60
C THR A 178 19.35 19.91 22.04
N CYS A 179 19.60 18.72 22.55
CA CYS A 179 18.53 17.93 23.09
C CYS A 179 17.97 18.53 24.41
N PRO A 180 16.64 18.68 24.55
CA PRO A 180 16.03 19.16 25.79
C PRO A 180 16.20 18.23 27.00
N LEU A 181 16.49 16.94 26.79
CA LEU A 181 16.58 15.96 27.88
C LEU A 181 17.99 15.77 28.44
N CYS A 182 19.03 15.89 27.62
CA CYS A 182 20.40 15.69 28.07
C CYS A 182 21.28 16.93 27.89
N THR A 183 20.84 17.94 27.14
CA THR A 183 21.49 19.25 26.95
C THR A 183 22.95 19.23 26.44
N LEU A 184 23.54 18.06 26.17
CA LEU A 184 24.95 17.89 25.82
C LEU A 184 25.19 17.73 24.30
N GLU A 185 24.31 17.02 23.62
CA GLU A 185 24.45 16.71 22.20
C GLU A 185 23.26 17.25 21.40
N GLY A 186 23.46 17.43 20.10
CA GLY A 186 22.39 17.76 19.16
C GLY A 186 21.35 16.64 19.10
N GLU A 187 20.07 17.00 19.04
CA GLU A 187 18.97 16.06 18.93
C GLU A 187 18.93 15.42 17.53
N SER A 188 19.76 14.40 17.30
CA SER A 188 19.77 13.58 16.08
C SER A 188 18.95 12.30 16.26
N ILE A 189 18.68 11.60 15.15
CA ILE A 189 17.98 10.29 15.16
C ILE A 189 18.79 9.28 15.98
N GLU A 190 20.07 9.15 15.68
CA GLU A 190 21.00 8.25 16.37
C GLU A 190 21.07 8.58 17.86
N HIS A 191 21.12 9.87 18.20
CA HIS A 191 21.16 10.32 19.58
C HIS A 191 19.89 9.94 20.35
N ILE A 192 18.70 10.01 19.75
CA ILE A 192 17.44 9.58 20.38
C ILE A 192 17.36 8.05 20.47
N VAL A 193 17.71 7.33 19.40
CA VAL A 193 17.47 5.88 19.28
C VAL A 193 18.53 5.04 20.00
N LEU A 194 19.81 5.40 19.91
CA LEU A 194 20.94 4.57 20.36
C LEU A 194 21.56 5.05 21.67
N HIS A 195 21.76 6.36 21.80
CA HIS A 195 22.62 6.89 22.86
C HIS A 195 21.90 7.16 24.18
N ARG A 196 20.56 7.18 24.22
CA ARG A 196 19.83 7.63 25.42
C ARG A 196 19.86 6.69 26.62
N PRO A 197 20.45 7.11 27.75
CA PRO A 197 20.38 6.37 29.01
C PRO A 197 18.98 6.30 29.60
N ALA A 198 18.18 7.36 29.47
CA ALA A 198 16.81 7.41 30.03
C ALA A 198 15.86 6.40 29.36
N LEU A 199 16.05 6.10 28.07
CA LEU A 199 15.32 5.04 27.37
C LEU A 199 15.92 3.65 27.61
N LYS A 200 17.21 3.56 27.97
CA LYS A 200 17.85 2.29 28.36
C LYS A 200 17.27 1.74 29.68
N LEU A 201 16.77 2.60 30.57
CA LEU A 201 16.18 2.19 31.86
C LEU A 201 14.75 1.62 31.77
N GLN A 202 14.06 1.75 30.62
CA GLN A 202 12.72 1.17 30.41
C GLN A 202 12.72 -0.08 29.52
N ARG A 203 13.89 -0.53 29.01
CA ARG A 203 13.97 -1.86 28.41
C ARG A 203 13.85 -2.88 29.54
N PRO A 204 12.91 -3.85 29.47
CA PRO A 204 12.99 -5.02 30.33
C PRO A 204 14.39 -5.62 30.17
N ARG A 205 15.05 -5.94 31.30
CA ARG A 205 16.44 -6.41 31.32
C ARG A 205 16.66 -7.70 30.51
N ASP A 206 15.59 -8.35 30.06
CA ASP A 206 15.62 -9.67 29.42
C ASP A 206 15.70 -9.63 27.88
N PHE A 207 15.79 -8.45 27.25
CA PHE A 207 15.98 -8.32 25.79
C PHE A 207 17.47 -8.44 25.39
N THR A 208 18.12 -9.54 25.78
CA THR A 208 19.34 -10.01 25.16
C THR A 208 19.01 -11.33 24.48
N ASN A 209 18.76 -11.29 23.17
CA ASN A 209 18.92 -12.34 22.15
C ASN A 209 17.89 -12.16 21.03
N PHE A 210 18.28 -11.52 19.93
CA PHE A 210 17.48 -11.47 18.70
C PHE A 210 17.59 -12.75 17.85
N THR A 211 18.20 -13.83 18.37
CA THR A 211 18.51 -15.03 17.58
C THR A 211 17.53 -16.19 17.79
N THR A 212 16.38 -15.99 18.41
CA THR A 212 15.34 -17.04 18.45
C THR A 212 13.97 -16.42 18.41
N PHE A 213 13.40 -16.34 17.20
CA PHE A 213 11.94 -16.31 17.06
C PHE A 213 11.45 -17.68 17.51
N ALA A 214 11.23 -17.85 18.82
CA ALA A 214 10.46 -18.98 19.29
C ALA A 214 9.05 -18.78 18.75
N ALA A 215 8.63 -19.68 17.87
CA ALA A 215 7.26 -19.76 17.42
C ALA A 215 6.35 -19.78 18.65
N VAL A 216 5.57 -18.72 18.84
CA VAL A 216 4.46 -18.78 19.78
C VAL A 216 3.56 -19.91 19.29
N PRO A 217 3.33 -20.99 20.07
CA PRO A 217 2.43 -22.03 19.64
C PRO A 217 1.04 -21.42 19.50
N HIS A 218 0.60 -21.27 18.25
CA HIS A 218 -0.79 -20.97 17.97
C HIS A 218 -1.64 -22.10 18.57
N PRO A 219 -2.67 -21.80 19.38
CA PRO A 219 -3.62 -22.81 19.78
C PRO A 219 -4.22 -23.42 18.51
N PRO A 220 -4.37 -24.77 18.45
CA PRO A 220 -4.92 -25.41 17.26
C PRO A 220 -6.30 -24.83 16.95
N PRO A 221 -6.64 -24.63 15.67
CA PRO A 221 -7.95 -24.15 15.29
C PRO A 221 -9.00 -25.10 15.84
N THR A 222 -9.95 -24.55 16.59
CA THR A 222 -11.11 -25.27 17.10
C THR A 222 -11.81 -25.96 15.92
N PRO A 223 -12.05 -27.28 15.97
CA PRO A 223 -12.75 -27.97 14.90
C PRO A 223 -14.13 -27.35 14.69
N PRO A 224 -14.62 -27.25 13.45
CA PRO A 224 -15.97 -26.76 13.18
C PRO A 224 -16.99 -27.62 13.93
N ALA A 225 -17.94 -26.96 14.58
CA ALA A 225 -19.06 -27.61 15.23
C ALA A 225 -19.70 -28.62 14.26
N ALA A 226 -19.88 -29.85 14.75
CA ALA A 226 -20.49 -30.93 14.00
C ALA A 226 -21.82 -30.45 13.40
N ALA A 227 -21.97 -30.67 12.09
CA ALA A 227 -23.21 -30.47 11.39
C ALA A 227 -24.32 -31.25 12.10
N THR A 228 -25.37 -30.54 12.50
CA THR A 228 -26.61 -31.12 12.96
C THR A 228 -27.12 -32.08 11.87
N PRO A 229 -27.48 -33.34 12.21
CA PRO A 229 -28.00 -34.27 11.23
C PRO A 229 -29.32 -33.74 10.63
N PRO A 230 -29.63 -34.10 9.37
CA PRO A 230 -30.94 -33.81 8.79
C PRO A 230 -32.01 -34.61 9.52
N ASP A 231 -33.08 -33.92 9.93
CA ASP A 231 -34.30 -34.55 10.42
C ASP A 231 -34.90 -35.40 9.27
N GLU A 232 -34.86 -36.73 9.44
CA GLU A 232 -35.62 -37.66 8.62
C GLU A 232 -37.07 -37.72 9.11
N GLU A 233 -37.97 -37.34 8.20
CA GLU A 233 -39.34 -37.79 7.96
C GLU A 233 -40.30 -38.08 9.15
N GLU A 234 -41.45 -37.39 9.12
CA GLU A 234 -42.72 -37.98 9.56
C GLU A 234 -43.79 -37.83 8.44
N PRO A 235 -44.54 -38.91 8.09
CA PRO A 235 -45.51 -38.92 6.99
C PRO A 235 -46.96 -38.84 7.49
N GLU A 236 -47.73 -37.86 7.01
CA GLU A 236 -49.20 -37.76 7.17
C GLU A 236 -49.74 -36.93 5.99
N GLU A 237 -50.89 -37.15 5.38
CA GLU A 237 -51.87 -38.22 5.34
C GLU A 237 -52.73 -37.92 4.10
N ARG A 238 -53.35 -38.94 3.52
CA ARG A 238 -54.39 -38.78 2.49
C ARG A 238 -55.62 -38.12 3.12
N GLN A 239 -56.23 -37.17 2.41
CA GLN A 239 -57.67 -36.89 2.38
C GLN A 239 -57.90 -35.94 1.19
N GLN A 240 -58.33 -36.39 0.01
CA GLN A 240 -59.73 -36.66 -0.37
C GLN A 240 -60.72 -35.63 0.20
N GLN A 241 -60.98 -34.57 -0.56
CA GLN A 241 -62.31 -34.19 -1.09
C GLN A 241 -62.17 -33.06 -2.11
#